data_AF-A0A958WVL8-F1
#
_entry.id   AF-A0A958WVL8-F1
#
_cell.length_a   1.000
_cell.length_b   1.000
_cell.length_c   1.000
_cell.angle_alpha   90.00
_cell.angle_beta   90.00
_cell.angle_gamma   90.00
#
_symmetry.space_group_name_H-M   'P 1'
#
loop_
_entity.id
_entity.type
_entity.pdbx_description
1 polymer ?
#
loop_
_entity_poly.entity_id
_entity_poly.type
_entity_poly.pdbx_seq_one_letter_code
_entity_poly.pdbx_strand_id
1 'polypeptide(L)'
;MCCNGGEIDSNGPLFVAPANEPGLYTWQEAIAACAAKDLGGYTWELPNIDELSDVHAAQSECFTAGVYWSSSDHNGEKAFVLHFNTEYDDTPNAIQYWVPGPCRCVHR
;
A
#
# COMPACT_ATOMS: atom_id res chain seq x y z
N MET A 1 15.03 9.78 -6.53
CA MET A 1 15.13 8.32 -6.77
C MET A 1 13.71 7.81 -6.81
N CYS A 2 13.23 7.47 -7.99
CA CYS A 2 11.86 6.98 -8.18
C CYS A 2 11.92 5.47 -8.13
N CYS A 3 11.04 4.89 -7.35
CA CYS A 3 10.85 3.46 -7.28
C CYS A 3 10.40 3.04 -8.67
N ASN A 4 11.25 2.30 -9.37
CA ASN A 4 10.80 1.70 -10.61
C ASN A 4 9.73 0.71 -10.18
N GLY A 5 8.46 1.04 -10.47
CA GLY A 5 7.36 0.10 -10.29
C GLY A 5 7.81 -1.25 -10.84
N GLY A 6 7.64 -2.28 -10.04
CA GLY A 6 8.38 -3.52 -10.20
C GLY A 6 7.53 -4.70 -9.79
N GLU A 7 7.79 -5.82 -10.43
CA GLU A 7 7.26 -7.12 -10.05
C GLU A 7 8.00 -7.60 -8.80
N ILE A 8 7.23 -7.99 -7.79
CA ILE A 8 7.72 -8.72 -6.63
C ILE A 8 7.02 -10.08 -6.57
N ASP A 9 7.68 -11.07 -6.00
CA ASP A 9 7.07 -12.38 -5.75
C ASP A 9 6.45 -12.39 -4.35
N SER A 10 5.13 -12.21 -4.28
CA SER A 10 4.33 -12.28 -3.04
C SER A 10 3.31 -13.40 -3.18
N ASN A 11 3.80 -14.65 -3.14
CA ASN A 11 3.03 -15.86 -3.48
C ASN A 11 2.47 -15.82 -4.92
N GLY A 12 3.20 -15.19 -5.84
CA GLY A 12 2.76 -14.89 -7.20
C GLY A 12 3.28 -13.53 -7.69
N PRO A 13 3.21 -13.27 -9.01
CA PRO A 13 3.64 -12.00 -9.57
C PRO A 13 2.72 -10.87 -9.10
N LEU A 14 3.28 -9.94 -8.31
CA LEU A 14 2.61 -8.75 -7.83
C LEU A 14 3.34 -7.52 -8.34
N PHE A 15 2.65 -6.67 -9.08
CA PHE A 15 3.23 -5.47 -9.67
C PHE A 15 2.90 -4.26 -8.81
N VAL A 16 3.93 -3.55 -8.39
CA VAL A 16 3.81 -2.40 -7.48
C VAL A 16 3.84 -1.10 -8.26
N ALA A 17 2.97 -0.16 -7.89
CA ALA A 17 2.99 1.16 -8.50
C ALA A 17 4.34 1.85 -8.26
N PRO A 18 4.85 2.63 -9.23
CA PRO A 18 6.15 3.32 -9.10
C PRO A 18 6.14 4.44 -8.04
N ALA A 19 4.96 4.89 -7.62
CA ALA A 19 4.80 5.94 -6.61
C ALA A 19 3.50 5.73 -5.83
N ASN A 20 3.43 6.38 -4.66
CA ASN A 20 2.19 6.50 -3.90
C ASN A 20 1.21 7.40 -4.67
N GLU A 21 -0.08 7.22 -4.45
CA GLU A 21 -1.08 8.15 -4.99
C GLU A 21 -0.88 9.56 -4.39
N PRO A 22 -1.07 10.62 -5.20
CA PRO A 22 -0.85 11.99 -4.76
C PRO A 22 -1.97 12.45 -3.82
N GLY A 23 -1.74 12.35 -2.51
CA GLY A 23 -2.65 12.88 -1.51
C GLY A 23 -2.72 11.99 -0.28
N LEU A 24 -3.68 12.32 0.59
CA LEU A 24 -4.07 11.48 1.72
C LEU A 24 -5.52 11.09 1.50
N TYR A 25 -5.79 9.80 1.55
CA TYR A 25 -7.08 9.23 1.24
C TYR A 25 -7.63 8.56 2.49
N THR A 26 -8.94 8.65 2.71
CA THR A 26 -9.62 7.68 3.57
C THR A 26 -9.49 6.28 2.96
N TRP A 27 -9.74 5.23 3.74
CA TRP A 27 -9.62 3.86 3.23
C TRP A 27 -10.50 3.60 1.99
N GLN A 28 -11.75 4.08 2.00
CA GLN A 28 -12.65 3.95 0.86
C GLN A 28 -12.15 4.73 -0.36
N GLU A 29 -11.63 5.94 -0.14
CA GLU A 29 -11.02 6.74 -1.21
C GLU A 29 -9.73 6.10 -1.73
N ALA A 30 -8.95 5.43 -0.88
CA ALA A 30 -7.74 4.72 -1.28
C ALA A 30 -8.05 3.55 -2.21
N ILE A 31 -9.11 2.78 -1.90
CA ILE A 31 -9.62 1.74 -2.80
C ILE A 31 -10.07 2.34 -4.13
N ALA A 32 -10.86 3.41 -4.09
CA ALA A 32 -11.35 4.07 -5.29
C ALA A 32 -10.20 4.68 -6.11
N ALA A 33 -9.19 5.26 -5.46
CA ALA A 33 -8.02 5.85 -6.10
C ALA A 33 -7.19 4.80 -6.82
N CYS A 34 -6.95 3.64 -6.18
CA CYS A 34 -6.29 2.53 -6.85
C CYS A 34 -7.15 2.00 -8.01
N ALA A 35 -8.44 1.76 -7.81
CA ALA A 35 -9.32 1.27 -8.86
C ALA A 35 -9.46 2.24 -10.06
N ALA A 36 -9.35 3.55 -9.83
CA ALA A 36 -9.39 4.58 -10.86
C ALA A 36 -8.01 4.85 -11.50
N LYS A 37 -6.95 4.22 -11.01
CA LYS A 37 -5.60 4.43 -11.53
C LYS A 37 -5.49 3.86 -12.94
N ASP A 38 -5.28 4.75 -13.90
CA ASP A 38 -5.00 4.39 -15.29
C ASP A 38 -3.49 4.42 -15.54
N LEU A 39 -2.81 3.35 -15.13
CA LEU A 39 -1.38 3.16 -15.39
C LEU A 39 -1.17 1.81 -16.07
N GLY A 40 -0.62 1.83 -17.29
CA GLY A 40 -0.32 0.63 -18.06
C GLY A 40 -1.55 -0.15 -18.57
N GLY A 41 -2.77 0.38 -18.43
CA GLY A 41 -4.01 -0.32 -18.81
C GLY A 41 -4.40 -1.47 -17.87
N TYR A 42 -3.81 -1.52 -16.67
CA TYR A 42 -4.11 -2.52 -15.65
C TYR A 42 -5.13 -1.98 -14.65
N THR A 43 -5.89 -2.90 -14.04
CA THR A 43 -6.73 -2.58 -12.89
C THR A 43 -5.89 -2.63 -11.64
N TRP A 44 -5.65 -1.48 -11.03
CA TRP A 44 -4.90 -1.41 -9.78
C TRP A 44 -5.85 -1.57 -8.59
N GLU A 45 -5.34 -2.19 -7.53
CA GLU A 45 -6.04 -2.42 -6.29
C GLU A 45 -5.14 -2.06 -5.10
N LEU A 46 -5.77 -1.96 -3.94
CA LEU A 46 -5.07 -1.71 -2.70
C LEU A 46 -4.49 -3.05 -2.19
N PRO A 47 -3.19 -3.12 -1.86
CA PRO A 47 -2.58 -4.36 -1.39
C PRO A 47 -3.17 -4.78 -0.05
N ASN A 48 -3.26 -6.08 0.20
CA ASN A 48 -3.61 -6.61 1.53
C ASN A 48 -2.42 -6.44 2.50
N ILE A 49 -2.61 -6.83 3.77
CA ILE A 49 -1.56 -6.68 4.80
C ILE A 49 -0.26 -7.40 4.42
N ASP A 50 -0.36 -8.64 3.94
CA ASP A 50 0.80 -9.48 3.61
C ASP A 50 1.51 -8.92 2.37
N GLU A 51 0.74 -8.59 1.32
CA GLU A 51 1.26 -7.95 0.11
C GLU A 51 1.96 -6.62 0.45
N LEU A 52 1.36 -5.77 1.28
CA LEU A 52 1.95 -4.48 1.64
C LEU A 52 3.24 -4.66 2.47
N SER A 53 3.31 -5.70 3.31
CA SER A 53 4.54 -6.08 4.01
C SER A 53 5.63 -6.50 3.03
N ASP A 54 5.31 -7.38 2.07
CA ASP A 54 6.25 -7.85 1.06
C ASP A 54 6.74 -6.73 0.16
N VAL A 55 5.83 -5.83 -0.25
CA VAL A 55 6.16 -4.63 -1.02
C VAL A 55 7.11 -3.73 -0.26
N HIS A 56 6.87 -3.51 1.03
CA HIS A 56 7.77 -2.72 1.86
C HIS A 56 9.13 -3.39 2.03
N ALA A 57 9.17 -4.71 2.24
CA ALA A 57 10.42 -5.46 2.33
C ALA A 57 11.23 -5.39 1.02
N ALA A 58 10.57 -5.47 -0.12
CA ALA A 58 11.21 -5.41 -1.44
C ALA A 58 11.61 -3.98 -1.86
N GLN A 59 10.90 -2.96 -1.39
CA GLN A 59 11.08 -1.57 -1.81
C GLN A 59 11.19 -0.61 -0.62
N SER A 60 11.87 -0.96 0.47
CA SER A 60 11.88 -0.14 1.69
C SER A 60 12.29 1.32 1.47
N GLU A 61 13.26 1.56 0.57
CA GLU A 61 13.73 2.88 0.10
C GLU A 61 12.63 3.75 -0.55
N CYS A 62 11.50 3.13 -0.90
CA CYS A 62 10.36 3.73 -1.59
C CYS A 62 9.20 4.14 -0.70
N PHE A 63 9.27 3.72 0.55
CA PHE A 63 8.29 4.03 1.56
C PHE A 63 8.86 5.13 2.45
N THR A 64 8.22 6.28 2.44
CA THR A 64 8.39 7.23 3.54
C THR A 64 7.91 6.59 4.84
N ALA A 65 8.62 6.85 5.94
CA ALA A 65 8.20 6.51 7.30
C ALA A 65 6.74 6.90 7.50
N GLY A 66 5.91 5.97 7.96
CA GLY A 66 4.50 6.26 8.18
C GLY A 66 3.55 5.08 8.06
N VAL A 67 2.27 5.41 8.02
CA VAL A 67 1.16 4.47 7.91
C VAL A 67 0.71 4.35 6.45
N TYR A 68 0.47 3.13 5.98
CA TYR A 68 -0.03 2.87 4.63
C TYR A 68 -1.29 2.03 4.67
N TRP A 69 -2.28 2.39 3.85
CA TRP A 69 -3.53 1.65 3.76
C TRP A 69 -3.36 0.27 3.14
N SER A 70 -3.99 -0.73 3.78
CA SER A 70 -4.20 -2.06 3.21
C SER A 70 -5.67 -2.28 2.85
N SER A 71 -5.95 -3.21 1.93
CA SER A 71 -7.30 -3.66 1.56
C SER A 71 -7.95 -4.57 2.59
N SER A 72 -7.22 -4.96 3.65
CA SER A 72 -7.79 -5.74 4.74
C SER A 72 -8.81 -4.92 5.50
N ASP A 73 -10.07 -5.23 5.22
CA ASP A 73 -11.26 -4.66 5.83
C ASP A 73 -11.36 -5.09 7.30
N HIS A 74 -11.72 -4.15 8.19
CA HIS A 74 -12.14 -4.49 9.54
C HIS A 74 -13.67 -4.38 9.70
N ASN A 75 -14.31 -3.36 9.10
CA ASN A 75 -15.75 -3.07 9.31
C ASN A 75 -16.32 -1.98 8.36
N GLY A 76 -15.72 -1.66 7.21
CA GLY A 76 -16.23 -0.58 6.33
C GLY A 76 -16.12 0.87 6.86
N GLU A 77 -15.91 1.07 8.16
CA GLU A 77 -15.54 2.36 8.80
C GLU A 77 -14.07 2.40 9.27
N LYS A 78 -13.45 1.22 9.38
CA LYS A 78 -12.06 1.03 9.82
C LYS A 78 -11.42 0.00 8.91
N ALA A 79 -10.15 0.22 8.63
CA ALA A 79 -9.32 -0.75 7.95
C ALA A 79 -7.95 -0.81 8.61
N PHE A 80 -7.23 -1.88 8.29
CA PHE A 80 -5.88 -2.07 8.77
C PHE A 80 -4.91 -1.23 7.94
N VAL A 81 -4.02 -0.53 8.62
CA VAL A 81 -2.84 0.09 8.02
C VAL A 81 -1.60 -0.61 8.52
N LEU A 82 -0.57 -0.69 7.69
CA LEU A 82 0.76 -1.07 8.14
C LEU A 82 1.51 0.18 8.55
N HIS A 83 2.04 0.17 9.76
CA HIS A 83 2.92 1.22 10.25
C HIS A 83 4.38 0.80 10.09
N PHE A 84 5.12 1.53 9.26
CA PHE A 84 6.55 1.32 9.05
C PHE A 84 7.30 2.43 9.80
N ASN A 85 7.76 2.11 11.01
CA ASN A 85 8.61 2.99 11.80
C ASN A 85 10.05 2.91 11.31
N THR A 86 10.67 4.07 11.06
CA THR A 86 12.05 4.17 10.53
C THR A 86 13.17 3.69 11.44
N GLU A 87 12.89 3.21 12.65
CA GLU A 87 13.97 3.03 13.63
C GLU A 87 13.98 1.71 14.41
N TYR A 88 12.91 0.91 14.48
CA TYR A 88 12.94 -0.24 15.41
C TYR A 88 11.89 -1.35 15.24
N ASP A 89 11.15 -1.41 14.13
CA ASP A 89 10.05 -2.38 13.99
C ASP A 89 10.25 -3.20 12.72
N ASP A 90 10.96 -4.32 12.82
CA ASP A 90 11.15 -5.30 11.72
C ASP A 90 9.84 -5.98 11.32
N THR A 91 8.77 -5.80 12.10
CA THR A 91 7.44 -6.33 11.78
C THR A 91 6.45 -5.19 11.58
N PRO A 92 5.83 -5.07 10.40
CA PRO A 92 4.78 -4.08 10.23
C PRO A 92 3.60 -4.40 11.13
N ASN A 93 3.32 -3.48 12.06
CA ASN A 93 2.19 -3.62 12.96
C ASN A 93 0.92 -3.15 12.26
N ALA A 94 0.00 -4.10 12.02
CA ALA A 94 -1.33 -3.80 11.50
C ALA A 94 -2.17 -3.10 12.58
N ILE A 95 -2.43 -1.81 12.42
CA ILE A 95 -3.22 -1.01 13.36
C ILE A 95 -4.53 -0.54 12.72
N GLN A 96 -5.57 -0.36 13.53
CA GLN A 96 -6.81 0.28 13.07
C GLN A 96 -6.57 1.78 12.93
N TYR A 97 -6.87 2.33 11.76
CA TYR A 97 -6.64 3.75 11.48
C TYR A 97 -7.92 4.44 10.99
N TRP A 98 -8.04 5.74 11.27
CA TRP A 98 -9.22 6.57 10.99
C TRP A 98 -8.88 7.92 10.37
N VAL A 99 -7.60 8.18 10.07
CA VAL A 99 -7.13 9.44 9.48
C VAL A 99 -6.73 9.17 8.02
N PRO A 100 -6.94 10.12 7.09
CA PRO A 100 -6.45 10.00 5.73
C PRO A 100 -4.95 9.70 5.69
N GLY A 101 -4.58 8.71 4.88
CA GLY A 101 -3.23 8.17 4.80
C GLY A 101 -2.81 7.96 3.34
N PRO A 102 -1.50 7.83 3.09
CA PRO A 102 -1.00 7.47 1.77
C PRO A 102 -1.43 6.04 1.41
N CYS A 103 -1.61 5.78 0.12
CA CYS A 103 -1.82 4.45 -0.42
C CYS A 103 -0.82 4.16 -1.55
N ARG A 104 -0.42 2.90 -1.63
CA ARG A 104 0.44 2.37 -2.68
C ARG A 104 -0.32 1.25 -3.37
N CYS A 105 -0.66 1.44 -4.63
CA CYS A 105 -1.47 0.49 -5.36
C CYS A 105 -0.62 -0.65 -5.94
N VAL A 106 -1.24 -1.81 -6.10
CA VAL A 106 -0.66 -3.00 -6.71
C VAL A 106 -1.59 -3.55 -7.79
N HIS A 107 -1.08 -4.37 -8.69
CA HIS A 107 -1.92 -5.17 -9.60
C HIS A 107 -1.30 -6.56 -9.83
N ARG A 108 -2.09 -7.43 -10.44
CA ARG A 108 -1.72 -8.81 -10.79
C ARG A 108 -1.81 -9.01 -12.30
#